data_AF-A0A939FJJ7-F1
#
_entry.id   AF-A0A939FJJ7-F1
#
_cell.length_a   1.000
_cell.length_b   1.000
_cell.length_c   1.000
_cell.angle_alpha   90.00
_cell.angle_beta   90.00
_cell.angle_gamma   90.00
#
_symmetry.space_group_name_H-M   'P 1'
#
loop_
_entity.id
_entity.type
_entity.pdbx_description
1 polymer ?
#
loop_
_entity_poly.entity_id
_entity_poly.type
_entity_poly.pdbx_seq_one_letter_code
_entity_poly.pdbx_strand_id
1 'polypeptide(L)'
;PRMVARELAGLLEDCEPTVVYGDDALRERLEKARREQPGVVLKSFQSDVRSLRDGTHAPVVPPVSDVSETAAIVYTSGTTGKPKGVIFTHATIAGEMHE
;
A
#
# COMPACT_ATOMS: atom_id res chain seq x y z
N PRO A 1 9.04 1.62 9.28
CA PRO A 1 8.03 0.81 10.02
C PRO A 1 8.68 -0.17 11.01
N ARG A 2 8.21 -0.14 12.28
CA ARG A 2 8.65 -1.06 13.34
C ARG A 2 7.92 -2.40 13.34
N MET A 3 6.99 -2.59 12.40
CA MET A 3 6.17 -3.80 12.31
C MET A 3 7.04 -5.04 12.12
N VAL A 4 6.65 -6.12 12.79
CA VAL A 4 7.25 -7.45 12.61
C VAL A 4 6.57 -8.19 11.46
N ALA A 5 7.21 -9.26 10.97
CA ALA A 5 6.71 -10.01 9.81
C ALA A 5 5.27 -10.51 9.96
N ARG A 6 4.85 -10.93 11.17
CA ARG A 6 3.48 -11.38 11.42
C ARG A 6 2.44 -10.26 11.24
N GLU A 7 2.77 -9.05 11.67
CA GLU A 7 1.86 -7.90 11.52
C GLU A 7 1.76 -7.49 10.05
N LEU A 8 2.88 -7.54 9.32
CA LEU A 8 2.88 -7.32 7.87
C LEU A 8 2.06 -8.39 7.14
N ALA A 9 2.18 -9.66 7.50
CA ALA A 9 1.39 -10.74 6.92
C ALA A 9 -0.11 -10.51 7.09
N GLY A 10 -0.55 -10.07 8.27
CA GLY A 10 -1.95 -9.72 8.49
C GLY A 10 -2.44 -8.54 7.65
N LEU A 11 -1.57 -7.57 7.32
CA LEU A 11 -1.92 -6.51 6.37
C LEU A 11 -2.05 -7.06 4.94
N LEU A 12 -1.11 -7.91 4.51
CA LEU A 12 -1.19 -8.53 3.18
C LEU A 12 -2.46 -9.39 3.05
N GLU A 13 -2.80 -10.14 4.09
CA GLU A 13 -4.05 -10.92 4.18
C GLU A 13 -5.30 -10.06 4.03
N ASP A 14 -5.33 -8.91 4.70
CA ASP A 14 -6.53 -8.07 4.73
C ASP A 14 -6.73 -7.26 3.44
N CYS A 15 -5.67 -6.76 2.80
CA CYS A 15 -5.79 -5.93 1.58
C CYS A 15 -5.41 -6.62 0.26
N GLU A 16 -4.89 -7.84 0.30
CA GLU A 16 -4.49 -8.65 -0.87
C GLU A 16 -3.76 -7.84 -1.96
N PRO A 17 -2.67 -7.12 -1.62
CA PRO A 17 -2.07 -6.17 -2.55
C PRO A 17 -1.34 -6.89 -3.69
N THR A 18 -1.44 -6.38 -4.91
CA THR A 18 -0.67 -6.94 -6.04
C THR A 18 0.83 -6.61 -5.95
N VAL A 19 1.17 -5.42 -5.45
CA VAL A 19 2.54 -4.93 -5.34
C VAL A 19 2.76 -4.25 -3.99
N VAL A 20 3.88 -4.52 -3.35
CA VAL A 20 4.32 -3.83 -2.14
C VAL A 20 5.67 -3.18 -2.39
N TYR A 21 5.74 -1.86 -2.18
CA TYR A 21 6.97 -1.10 -2.18
C TYR A 21 7.50 -0.95 -0.75
N GLY A 22 8.78 -1.26 -0.53
CA GLY A 22 9.41 -1.11 0.78
C GLY A 22 10.92 -0.91 0.67
N ASP A 23 11.53 -0.22 1.62
CA ASP A 23 12.98 -0.09 1.64
C ASP A 23 13.67 -1.43 1.96
N ASP A 24 14.94 -1.50 1.61
CA ASP A 24 15.82 -2.65 1.82
C ASP A 24 15.85 -3.14 3.27
N ALA A 25 15.72 -2.22 4.24
CA ALA A 25 15.65 -2.52 5.67
C ALA A 25 14.39 -3.31 6.09
N LEU A 26 13.36 -3.38 5.22
CA LEU A 26 12.15 -4.16 5.44
C LEU A 26 12.13 -5.49 4.70
N ARG A 27 13.07 -5.70 3.78
CA ARG A 27 13.01 -6.80 2.80
C ARG A 27 12.86 -8.17 3.45
N GLU A 28 13.67 -8.49 4.45
CA GLU A 28 13.60 -9.79 5.13
C GLU A 28 12.23 -10.03 5.78
N ARG A 29 11.65 -9.00 6.40
CA ARG A 29 10.34 -9.09 7.05
C ARG A 29 9.21 -9.23 6.03
N LEU A 30 9.28 -8.50 4.92
CA LEU A 30 8.33 -8.62 3.82
C LEU A 30 8.42 -9.98 3.13
N GLU A 31 9.62 -10.49 2.90
CA GLU A 31 9.85 -11.83 2.34
C GLU A 31 9.28 -12.94 3.25
N LYS A 32 9.40 -12.79 4.57
CA LYS A 32 8.77 -13.70 5.52
C LYS A 32 7.24 -13.59 5.49
N ALA A 33 6.70 -12.37 5.47
CA ALA A 33 5.25 -12.14 5.41
C ALA A 33 4.62 -12.67 4.11
N ARG A 34 5.29 -12.49 2.97
CA ARG A 34 4.85 -12.95 1.65
C ARG A 34 4.78 -14.48 1.53
N ARG A 35 5.40 -15.26 2.42
CA ARG A 35 5.35 -16.74 2.31
C ARG A 35 3.92 -17.28 2.30
N GLU A 36 3.00 -16.59 2.96
CA GLU A 36 1.58 -16.92 3.02
C GLU A 36 0.78 -16.30 1.85
N GLN A 37 1.39 -15.38 1.09
CA GLN A 37 0.83 -14.71 -0.08
C GLN A 37 1.83 -14.60 -1.25
N PRO A 38 2.12 -15.70 -1.96
CA PRO A 38 3.15 -15.73 -2.99
C PRO A 38 2.84 -14.86 -4.22
N GLY A 39 1.59 -14.41 -4.41
CA GLY A 39 1.18 -13.56 -5.54
C GLY A 39 1.62 -12.09 -5.45
N VAL A 40 2.08 -11.63 -4.28
CA VAL A 40 2.47 -10.23 -4.06
C VAL A 40 3.86 -9.96 -4.62
N VAL A 41 3.99 -8.98 -5.52
CA VAL A 41 5.30 -8.53 -6.02
C VAL A 41 5.94 -7.57 -5.02
N LEU A 42 7.16 -7.88 -4.56
CA LEU A 42 7.93 -6.97 -3.71
C LEU A 42 8.86 -6.10 -4.55
N LYS A 43 8.82 -4.79 -4.29
CA LYS A 43 9.61 -3.76 -4.97
C LYS A 43 10.34 -2.91 -3.95
N SER A 44 11.55 -2.45 -4.29
CA SER A 44 12.31 -1.54 -3.43
C SER A 44 12.20 -0.11 -3.90
N PHE A 45 11.98 0.82 -2.97
CA PHE A 45 12.02 2.25 -3.28
C PHE A 45 13.40 2.67 -3.80
N GLN A 46 14.48 2.04 -3.33
CA GLN A 46 15.84 2.39 -3.73
C GLN A 46 16.20 1.88 -5.13
N SER A 47 15.94 0.60 -5.42
CA SER A 47 16.34 0.01 -6.70
C SER A 47 15.29 0.13 -7.81
N ASP A 48 13.99 0.08 -7.48
CA ASP A 48 12.92 0.05 -8.48
C ASP A 48 12.27 1.42 -8.73
N VAL A 49 12.31 2.35 -7.76
CA VAL A 49 11.59 3.64 -7.86
C VAL A 49 12.52 4.83 -7.98
N ARG A 50 13.69 4.83 -7.31
CA ARG A 50 14.53 6.02 -7.19
C ARG A 50 15.00 6.58 -8.54
N SER A 51 15.37 5.72 -9.48
CA SER A 51 15.79 6.13 -10.83
C SER A 51 14.67 6.75 -11.65
N LEU A 52 13.40 6.53 -11.29
CA LEU A 52 12.26 7.12 -11.99
C LEU A 52 12.11 8.61 -11.71
N ARG A 53 12.72 9.18 -10.66
CA ARG A 53 12.51 10.60 -10.32
C ARG A 53 13.07 11.56 -11.37
N ASP A 54 14.23 11.21 -11.92
CA ASP A 54 14.96 12.06 -12.86
C ASP A 54 14.89 11.53 -14.31
N GLY A 55 14.04 10.51 -14.54
CA GLY A 55 13.84 9.90 -15.84
C GLY A 55 12.89 10.69 -16.74
N THR A 56 13.02 10.49 -18.06
CA THR A 56 11.99 10.91 -19.01
C THR A 56 10.95 9.80 -19.12
N HIS A 57 9.67 10.13 -18.91
CA HIS A 57 8.56 9.20 -18.97
C HIS A 57 7.59 9.60 -20.07
N ALA A 58 6.96 8.61 -20.71
CA ALA A 58 5.84 8.89 -21.59
C ALA A 58 4.71 9.57 -20.79
N PRO A 59 3.99 10.55 -21.37
CA PRO A 59 2.83 11.12 -20.72
C PRO A 59 1.80 10.03 -20.46
N VAL A 60 1.28 9.99 -19.24
CA VAL A 60 0.21 9.07 -18.82
C VAL A 60 -1.07 9.87 -18.67
N VAL A 61 -2.16 9.36 -19.25
CA VAL A 61 -3.51 9.85 -18.99
C VAL A 61 -4.01 9.11 -17.75
N PRO A 62 -4.32 9.82 -16.64
CA PRO A 62 -4.93 9.18 -15.48
C PRO A 62 -6.25 8.49 -15.87
N PRO A 63 -6.58 7.34 -15.28
CA PRO A 63 -7.90 6.75 -15.50
C PRO A 63 -8.99 7.71 -15.02
N VAL A 64 -10.15 7.66 -15.67
CA VAL A 64 -11.37 8.29 -15.14
C VAL A 64 -11.86 7.41 -14.00
N SER A 65 -11.89 7.96 -12.79
CA SER A 65 -12.39 7.31 -11.58
C SER A 65 -13.60 8.06 -11.04
N ASP A 66 -14.58 7.33 -10.50
CA ASP A 66 -15.71 7.93 -9.80
C ASP A 66 -15.23 8.46 -8.44
N VAL A 67 -15.71 9.63 -8.02
CA VAL A 67 -15.25 10.26 -6.77
C VAL A 67 -15.59 9.44 -5.52
N SER A 68 -16.57 8.54 -5.61
CA SER A 68 -16.95 7.59 -4.56
C SER A 68 -16.09 6.33 -4.53
N GLU A 69 -15.22 6.09 -5.53
CA GLU A 69 -14.32 4.94 -5.52
C GLU A 69 -13.25 5.07 -4.43
N THR A 70 -12.85 3.91 -3.87
CA THR A 70 -11.76 3.80 -2.91
C THR A 70 -10.44 4.26 -3.53
N ALA A 71 -9.84 5.27 -2.93
CA ALA A 71 -8.54 5.82 -3.32
C ALA A 71 -7.41 5.35 -2.41
N ALA A 72 -7.66 5.14 -1.12
CA ALA A 72 -6.65 4.70 -0.17
C ALA A 72 -7.25 3.89 1.00
N ILE A 73 -6.44 2.99 1.56
CA ILE A 73 -6.71 2.30 2.81
C ILE A 73 -5.58 2.62 3.79
N VAL A 74 -5.92 3.19 4.95
CA VAL A 74 -4.94 3.50 6.01
C VAL A 74 -5.17 2.57 7.20
N TYR A 75 -4.18 1.75 7.51
CA TYR A 75 -4.24 0.85 8.64
C TYR A 75 -3.88 1.55 9.95
N THR A 76 -4.72 1.34 10.96
CA THR A 76 -4.51 1.81 12.33
C THR A 76 -4.40 0.63 13.29
N SER A 77 -3.69 0.78 14.41
CA SER A 77 -3.37 -0.33 15.33
C SER A 77 -4.60 -1.02 15.95
N GLY A 78 -5.75 -0.35 15.99
CA GLY A 78 -7.00 -0.88 16.55
C GLY A 78 -6.92 -1.15 18.07
N THR A 79 -8.01 -0.91 18.80
CA THR A 79 -8.06 -1.17 20.25
C THR A 79 -8.12 -2.67 20.59
N THR A 80 -8.49 -3.51 19.62
CA THR A 80 -8.65 -4.97 19.77
C THR A 80 -7.43 -5.77 19.32
N GLY A 81 -6.31 -5.09 19.02
CA GLY A 81 -5.03 -5.72 18.64
C GLY A 81 -4.93 -6.21 17.19
N LYS A 82 -6.03 -6.18 16.41
CA LYS A 82 -6.00 -6.37 14.96
C LYS A 82 -6.06 -5.00 14.26
N PRO A 83 -5.16 -4.72 13.29
CA PRO A 83 -5.25 -3.51 12.51
C PRO A 83 -6.58 -3.40 11.78
N LYS A 84 -7.09 -2.16 11.65
CA LYS A 84 -8.30 -1.86 10.87
C LYS A 84 -7.94 -0.96 9.69
N GLY A 85 -8.36 -1.34 8.49
CA GLY A 85 -8.23 -0.52 7.29
C GLY A 85 -9.31 0.55 7.23
N VAL A 86 -8.93 1.81 7.40
CA VAL A 86 -9.83 2.95 7.18
C VAL A 86 -9.84 3.26 5.68
N ILE A 87 -11.00 3.16 5.06
CA ILE A 87 -11.21 3.41 3.63
C ILE A 87 -11.40 4.90 3.40
N PHE A 88 -10.67 5.44 2.42
CA PHE A 88 -10.82 6.80 1.92
C PHE A 88 -11.16 6.76 0.44
N THR A 89 -12.23 7.46 0.06
CA THR A 89 -12.57 7.67 -1.35
C THR A 89 -11.82 8.88 -1.93
N HIS A 90 -11.85 9.05 -3.25
CA HIS A 90 -11.32 10.26 -3.89
C HIS A 90 -11.97 11.54 -3.33
N ALA A 91 -13.30 11.56 -3.17
CA ALA A 91 -14.05 12.66 -2.56
C ALA A 91 -13.58 12.95 -1.13
N THR A 92 -13.44 11.90 -0.29
CA THR A 92 -13.01 12.05 1.10
C THR A 92 -11.62 12.68 1.20
N ILE A 93 -10.69 12.27 0.33
CA ILE A 93 -9.33 12.83 0.27
C ILE A 93 -9.35 14.28 -0.24
N ALA A 94 -10.23 14.61 -1.19
CA ALA A 94 -10.40 15.96 -1.72
C ALA A 94 -11.09 16.92 -0.73
N GLY A 95 -11.60 16.41 0.40
CA GLY A 95 -12.36 17.19 1.38
C GLY A 95 -13.81 17.45 0.95
N GLU A 96 -14.30 16.72 -0.06
CA GLU A 96 -15.70 16.74 -0.45
C GLU A 96 -16.47 15.87 0.54
N MET A 97 -17.05 16.53 1.54
CA MET A 97 -17.97 15.91 2.49
C MET A 97 -19.36 15.91 1.85
N HIS A 98 -19.92 14.73 1.61
CA HIS A 98 -21.36 14.64 1.39
C HIS A 98 -22.06 15.00 2.71
N GLU A 99 -22.87 16.06 2.69
CA GLU A 99 -23.85 16.35 3.75
C GLU A 99 -24.87 15.22 3.90
#